data_AF-A0A7Y7XYG6-F1
#
_entry.id   AF-A0A7Y7XYG6-F1
#
_cell.length_a   1.000
_cell.length_b   1.000
_cell.length_c   1.000
_cell.angle_alpha   90.00
_cell.angle_beta   90.00
_cell.angle_gamma   90.00
#
_symmetry.space_group_name_H-M   'P 1'
#
loop_
_entity.id
_entity.type
_entity.pdbx_description
1 polymer ?
#
loop_
_entity_poly.entity_id
_entity_poly.type
_entity_poly.pdbx_seq_one_letter_code
_entity_poly.pdbx_strand_id
1 'polypeptide(L)'
;MSLKMSLYDALIALRVPPEKARAVTEACREDVQILALKPDLARTENQLKKSISDVAGEMRGSIRGVRSQFEEQTAQLHNLLERQSEQIAILSRAITHQVEDLRLLVEKQSDEVFSAIDKKGNSLHAAMKKQESLTDEKSTLLESSIKDLKSKNRFVYWQLGIVVASVLFPLLKIGFDHILAQYMF
;
A
#
# COMPACT_ATOMS: atom_id res chain seq x y z
N MET A 1 14.05 87.81 45.31
CA MET A 1 12.94 88.22 46.19
C MET A 1 11.67 87.55 45.70
N SER A 2 11.18 86.53 46.39
CA SER A 2 9.91 85.86 46.03
C SER A 2 8.75 86.61 46.67
N LEU A 3 7.94 87.32 45.87
CA LEU A 3 6.67 87.86 46.34
C LEU A 3 5.69 86.70 46.59
N LYS A 4 5.57 86.27 47.84
CA LYS A 4 4.39 85.52 48.29
C LYS A 4 3.31 86.53 48.67
N MET A 5 2.74 87.20 47.68
CA MET A 5 1.57 88.06 47.89
C MET A 5 0.36 87.15 48.03
N SER A 6 -0.41 87.28 49.12
CA SER A 6 -1.59 86.43 49.31
C SER A 6 -2.63 86.79 48.22
N LEU A 7 -3.45 85.81 47.81
CA LEU A 7 -4.51 86.04 46.82
C LEU A 7 -5.41 87.22 47.24
N TYR A 8 -5.65 87.34 48.54
CA TYR A 8 -6.38 88.45 49.14
C TYR A 8 -5.69 89.80 48.89
N ASP A 9 -4.38 89.92 49.17
CA ASP A 9 -3.62 91.16 48.97
C ASP A 9 -3.55 91.57 47.49
N ALA A 10 -3.45 90.58 46.58
CA ALA A 10 -3.49 90.81 45.14
C ALA A 10 -4.85 91.33 44.66
N LEU A 11 -5.95 90.81 45.20
CA LEU A 11 -7.31 91.27 44.88
C LEU A 11 -7.59 92.68 45.43
N ILE A 12 -7.07 93.00 46.62
CA ILE A 12 -7.15 94.35 47.20
C ILE A 12 -6.34 95.34 46.36
N ALA A 13 -5.14 94.98 45.90
CA ALA A 13 -4.31 95.81 45.01
C ALA A 13 -5.00 96.12 43.66
N LEU A 14 -5.86 95.21 43.19
CA LEU A 14 -6.70 95.38 42.00
C LEU A 14 -8.02 96.13 42.28
N ARG A 15 -8.16 96.76 43.46
CA ARG A 15 -9.33 97.55 43.89
C ARG A 15 -10.64 96.76 43.98
N VAL A 16 -10.58 95.45 44.18
CA VAL A 16 -11.78 94.66 44.48
C VAL A 16 -12.29 95.04 45.88
N PRO A 17 -13.60 95.30 46.08
CA PRO A 17 -14.14 95.60 47.40
C PRO A 17 -13.79 94.49 48.41
N PRO A 18 -13.42 94.85 49.66
CA PRO A 18 -12.85 93.90 50.61
C PRO A 18 -13.76 92.72 50.93
N GLU A 19 -15.08 92.90 50.89
CA GLU A 19 -16.06 91.83 51.08
C GLU A 19 -16.05 90.82 49.92
N LYS A 20 -15.95 91.30 48.68
CA LYS A 20 -15.84 90.43 47.49
C LYS A 20 -14.49 89.74 47.42
N ALA A 21 -13.41 90.44 47.78
CA ALA A 21 -12.08 89.86 47.86
C ALA A 21 -12.02 88.72 48.89
N ARG A 22 -12.67 88.90 50.06
CA ARG A 22 -12.82 87.82 51.06
C ARG A 22 -13.65 86.67 50.53
N ALA A 23 -14.81 86.94 49.94
CA ALA A 23 -15.67 85.89 49.39
C ALA A 23 -14.97 85.05 48.32
N VAL A 24 -14.21 85.67 47.41
CA VAL A 24 -13.43 84.95 46.39
C VAL A 24 -12.27 84.16 47.00
N THR A 25 -11.60 84.71 48.01
CA THR A 25 -10.50 84.01 48.68
C THR A 25 -11.02 82.82 49.49
N GLU A 26 -12.20 82.94 50.11
CA GLU A 26 -12.85 81.86 50.85
C GLU A 26 -13.39 80.79 49.89
N ALA A 27 -14.11 81.17 48.83
CA ALA A 27 -14.58 80.25 47.81
C ALA A 27 -13.41 79.50 47.14
N CYS A 28 -12.31 80.19 46.82
CA CYS A 28 -11.11 79.54 46.29
C CYS A 28 -10.45 78.61 47.31
N ARG A 29 -10.47 78.97 48.61
CA ARG A 29 -9.96 78.09 49.67
C ARG A 29 -10.83 76.85 49.83
N GLU A 30 -12.16 76.99 49.80
CA GLU A 30 -13.12 75.89 49.82
C GLU A 30 -12.96 75.00 48.57
N ASP A 31 -12.88 75.58 47.38
CA ASP A 31 -12.66 74.84 46.13
C ASP A 31 -11.31 74.09 46.13
N VAL A 32 -10.25 74.69 46.68
CA VAL A 32 -8.94 74.02 46.85
C VAL A 32 -8.97 72.93 47.93
N GLN A 33 -9.87 73.02 48.91
CA GLN A 33 -10.13 71.92 49.85
C GLN A 33 -10.98 70.80 49.23
N ILE A 34 -11.85 71.11 48.26
CA ILE A 34 -12.68 70.15 47.52
C ILE A 34 -11.88 69.47 46.39
N LEU A 35 -10.89 70.15 45.81
CA LEU A 35 -9.97 69.58 44.84
C LEU A 35 -9.15 68.47 45.49
N ALA A 36 -9.26 67.26 44.93
CA ALA A 36 -8.61 66.02 45.37
C ALA A 36 -7.28 66.27 46.10
N LEU A 37 -7.37 66.29 47.44
CA LEU A 37 -6.25 66.64 48.29
C LEU A 37 -5.18 65.54 48.17
N LYS A 38 -3.93 65.86 48.47
CA LYS A 38 -2.81 64.90 48.57
C LYS A 38 -3.17 63.51 49.16
N PRO A 39 -4.02 63.37 50.21
CA PRO A 39 -4.52 62.07 50.67
C PRO A 39 -5.24 61.22 49.61
N ASP A 40 -6.07 61.80 48.75
CA ASP A 40 -6.78 61.05 47.70
C ASP A 40 -5.82 60.56 46.61
N LEU A 41 -4.83 61.39 46.26
CA LEU A 41 -3.74 60.99 45.37
C LEU A 41 -2.90 59.87 45.98
N ALA A 42 -2.54 59.96 47.26
CA ALA A 42 -1.83 58.90 47.96
C ALA A 42 -2.65 57.60 48.02
N ARG A 43 -3.97 57.71 48.20
CA ARG A 43 -4.89 56.57 48.19
C ARG A 43 -4.93 55.88 46.83
N THR A 44 -5.08 56.64 45.75
CA THR A 44 -5.10 56.08 44.38
C THR A 44 -3.74 55.49 44.00
N GLU A 45 -2.62 56.11 44.40
CA GLU A 45 -1.28 55.57 44.19
C GLU A 45 -1.09 54.23 44.92
N ASN A 46 -1.51 54.14 46.18
CA ASN A 46 -1.43 52.90 46.95
C ASN A 46 -2.33 51.80 46.36
N GLN A 47 -3.53 52.16 45.91
CA GLN A 47 -4.44 51.22 45.26
C GLN A 47 -3.85 50.72 43.93
N LEU A 48 -3.25 51.61 43.14
CA LEU A 48 -2.60 51.25 41.88
C LEU A 48 -1.38 50.35 42.10
N LYS A 49 -0.53 50.66 43.09
CA LYS A 49 0.61 49.81 43.47
C LYS A 49 0.15 48.41 43.87
N LYS A 50 -0.93 48.33 44.66
CA LYS A 50 -1.52 47.04 45.04
C LYS A 50 -2.02 46.27 43.82
N SER A 51 -2.84 46.88 42.96
CA SER A 51 -3.35 46.23 41.75
C SER A 51 -2.23 45.76 40.82
N ILE A 52 -1.18 46.56 40.64
CA ILE A 52 0.00 46.17 39.84
C ILE A 52 0.70 44.97 40.47
N SER A 53 0.88 44.96 41.80
CA SER A 53 1.50 43.84 42.51
C SER A 53 0.66 42.57 42.38
N ASP A 54 -0.66 42.68 42.52
CA ASP A 54 -1.59 41.55 42.42
C ASP A 54 -1.57 40.95 41.01
N VAL A 55 -1.70 41.79 39.97
CA VAL A 55 -1.60 41.36 38.56
C VAL A 55 -0.24 40.75 38.24
N ALA A 56 0.86 41.34 38.74
CA ALA A 56 2.19 40.76 38.57
C ALA A 56 2.35 39.42 39.30
N GLY A 57 1.64 39.21 40.40
CA GLY A 57 1.55 37.94 41.11
C GLY A 57 0.81 36.89 40.29
N GLU A 58 -0.39 37.22 39.83
CA GLU A 58 -1.24 36.37 38.98
C GLU A 58 -0.53 35.99 37.68
N MET A 59 0.09 36.95 36.98
CA MET A 59 0.81 36.68 35.74
C MET A 59 1.99 35.74 35.96
N ARG A 60 2.76 35.91 37.05
CA ARG A 60 3.83 34.97 37.43
C ARG A 60 3.29 33.59 37.83
N GLY A 61 2.09 33.53 38.41
CA GLY A 61 1.37 32.29 38.67
C GLY A 61 1.00 31.57 37.38
N SER A 62 0.32 32.26 36.47
CA SER A 62 -0.08 31.74 35.16
C SER A 62 1.09 31.28 34.31
N ILE A 63 2.19 32.06 34.26
CA ILE A 63 3.41 31.66 33.54
C ILE A 63 3.98 30.36 34.11
N ARG A 64 4.02 30.21 35.43
CA ARG A 64 4.48 28.95 36.06
C ARG A 64 3.52 27.80 35.78
N GLY A 65 2.22 28.03 35.82
CA GLY A 65 1.20 27.03 35.48
C GLY A 65 1.36 26.53 34.05
N VAL A 66 1.40 27.44 33.07
CA VAL A 66 1.60 27.11 31.66
C VAL A 66 2.92 26.37 31.44
N ARG A 67 4.00 26.81 32.07
CA ARG A 67 5.30 26.14 31.98
C ARG A 67 5.24 24.70 32.51
N SER A 68 4.63 24.50 33.68
CA SER A 68 4.50 23.16 34.26
C SER A 68 3.66 22.22 33.39
N GLN A 69 2.55 22.72 32.82
CA GLN A 69 1.72 21.96 31.89
C GLN A 69 2.47 21.61 30.61
N PHE A 70 3.26 22.54 30.09
CA PHE A 70 4.07 22.31 28.89
C PHE A 70 5.18 21.28 29.14
N GLU A 71 5.85 21.34 30.29
CA GLU A 71 6.85 20.34 30.70
C GLU A 71 6.21 18.95 30.84
N GLU A 72 5.02 18.87 31.46
CA GLU A 72 4.27 17.62 31.57
C GLU A 72 3.84 17.07 30.21
N GLN A 73 3.25 17.90 29.35
CA GLN A 73 2.84 17.48 27.99
C GLN A 73 4.03 17.03 27.15
N THR A 74 5.17 17.72 27.26
CA THR A 74 6.40 17.34 26.56
C THR A 74 6.89 15.97 27.03
N ALA A 75 6.88 15.72 28.35
CA ALA A 75 7.25 14.43 28.90
C ALA A 75 6.27 13.31 28.48
N GLN A 76 4.97 13.58 28.46
CA GLN A 76 3.96 12.63 27.98
C GLN A 76 4.16 12.28 26.49
N LEU A 77 4.39 13.27 25.64
CA LEU A 77 4.69 13.07 24.22
C LEU A 77 5.95 12.24 24.02
N HIS A 78 7.01 12.52 24.79
CA HIS A 78 8.26 11.77 24.70
C HIS A 78 8.06 10.28 25.05
N ASN A 79 7.33 10.00 26.14
CA ASN A 79 6.98 8.63 26.53
C ASN A 79 6.12 7.91 25.47
N LEU A 80 5.18 8.61 24.84
CA LEU A 80 4.36 8.04 23.77
C LEU A 80 5.20 7.72 22.53
N LEU A 81 6.10 8.62 22.13
CA LEU A 81 7.00 8.41 21.00
C LEU A 81 7.97 7.25 21.26
N GLU A 82 8.50 7.14 22.47
CA GLU A 82 9.37 6.02 22.86
C GLU A 82 8.63 4.68 22.77
N ARG A 83 7.43 4.59 23.36
CA ARG A 83 6.58 3.39 23.26
C ARG A 83 6.22 3.04 21.82
N GLN A 84 5.90 4.04 20.99
CA GLN A 84 5.62 3.80 19.58
C GLN A 84 6.85 3.31 18.82
N SER A 85 8.04 3.87 19.13
CA SER A 85 9.29 3.42 18.54
C SER A 85 9.59 1.96 18.88
N GLU A 86 9.38 1.55 20.13
CA GLU A 86 9.51 0.16 20.57
C GLU A 86 8.52 -0.77 19.85
N GLN A 87 7.25 -0.36 19.74
CA GLN A 87 6.23 -1.13 19.02
C GLN A 87 6.56 -1.29 17.55
N ILE A 88 7.04 -0.23 16.88
CA ILE A 88 7.48 -0.28 15.49
C ILE A 88 8.66 -1.23 15.34
N ALA A 89 9.63 -1.21 16.26
CA ALA A 89 10.77 -2.12 16.24
C ALA A 89 10.34 -3.59 16.39
N ILE A 90 9.39 -3.88 17.27
CA ILE A 90 8.85 -5.24 17.46
C ILE A 90 8.10 -5.70 16.20
N LEU A 91 7.22 -4.85 15.66
CA LEU A 91 6.45 -5.16 14.46
C LEU A 91 7.37 -5.39 13.25
N SER A 92 8.39 -4.54 13.08
CA SER A 92 9.36 -4.69 12.00
C SER A 92 10.09 -6.02 12.07
N ARG A 93 10.54 -6.45 13.26
CA ARG A 93 11.17 -7.77 13.43
C ARG A 93 10.21 -8.92 13.11
N ALA A 94 8.95 -8.83 13.57
CA ALA A 94 7.95 -9.84 13.30
C ALA A 94 7.65 -9.98 11.80
N ILE A 95 7.53 -8.86 11.08
CA ILE A 95 7.34 -8.85 9.63
C ILE A 95 8.56 -9.47 8.94
N THR A 96 9.79 -9.07 9.32
CA THR A 96 11.00 -9.64 8.73
C THR A 96 11.06 -11.17 8.91
N HIS A 97 10.71 -11.66 10.10
CA HIS A 97 10.66 -13.11 10.37
C HIS A 97 9.62 -13.82 9.51
N GLN A 98 8.41 -13.28 9.41
CA GLN A 98 7.35 -13.88 8.59
C GLN A 98 7.69 -13.91 7.09
N VAL A 99 8.34 -12.87 6.59
CA VAL A 99 8.81 -12.82 5.20
C VAL A 99 9.84 -13.91 4.94
N GLU A 100 10.77 -14.13 5.87
CA GLU A 100 11.78 -15.19 5.74
C GLU A 100 11.15 -16.59 5.80
N ASP A 101 10.21 -16.82 6.72
CA ASP A 101 9.47 -18.09 6.82
C ASP A 101 8.69 -18.39 5.53
N LEU A 102 8.00 -17.38 4.98
CA LEU A 102 7.28 -17.52 3.71
C LEU A 102 8.22 -17.81 2.54
N ARG A 103 9.38 -17.15 2.51
CA ARG A 103 10.40 -17.39 1.48
C ARG A 103 10.89 -18.84 1.50
N LEU A 104 11.23 -19.36 2.68
CA LEU A 104 11.67 -20.74 2.86
C LEU A 104 10.56 -21.74 2.48
N LEU A 105 9.30 -21.44 2.80
CA LEU A 105 8.17 -22.28 2.45
C LEU A 105 7.94 -22.32 0.93
N VAL A 106 8.02 -21.16 0.27
CA VAL A 106 7.93 -21.07 -1.20
C VAL A 106 9.07 -21.82 -1.87
N GLU A 107 10.30 -21.68 -1.38
CA GLU A 107 11.47 -22.39 -1.91
C GLU A 107 11.29 -23.90 -1.81
N LYS A 108 10.89 -24.39 -0.62
CA LYS A 108 10.61 -25.81 -0.40
C LYS A 108 9.49 -26.34 -1.30
N GLN A 109 8.38 -25.61 -1.40
CA GLN A 109 7.28 -26.00 -2.29
C GLN A 109 7.71 -26.00 -3.76
N SER A 110 8.53 -25.04 -4.16
CA SER A 110 9.04 -24.98 -5.52
C SER A 110 9.89 -26.21 -5.85
N ASP A 111 10.79 -26.61 -4.95
CA ASP A 111 11.62 -27.80 -5.12
C ASP A 111 10.78 -29.08 -5.21
N GLU A 112 9.76 -29.21 -4.35
CA GLU A 112 8.83 -30.35 -4.38
C GLU A 112 8.05 -30.41 -5.71
N VAL A 113 7.56 -29.26 -6.19
CA VAL A 113 6.86 -29.18 -7.48
C VAL A 113 7.80 -29.52 -8.64
N PHE A 114 9.03 -28.99 -8.67
CA PHE A 114 10.00 -29.30 -9.71
C PHE A 114 10.38 -30.78 -9.72
N SER A 115 10.62 -31.39 -8.55
CA SER A 115 10.89 -32.83 -8.43
C SER A 115 9.71 -33.67 -8.93
N ALA A 116 8.48 -33.28 -8.60
CA ALA A 116 7.28 -33.98 -9.05
C ALA A 116 7.08 -33.87 -10.57
N ILE A 117 7.36 -32.70 -11.14
CA ILE A 117 7.31 -32.45 -12.59
C ILE A 117 8.36 -33.32 -13.29
N ASP A 118 9.60 -33.33 -12.82
CA ASP A 118 10.68 -34.13 -13.43
C ASP A 118 10.33 -35.63 -13.40
N LYS A 119 9.88 -36.14 -12.26
CA LYS A 119 9.46 -37.55 -12.13
C LYS A 119 8.31 -37.90 -13.07
N LYS A 120 7.29 -37.05 -13.15
CA LYS A 120 6.15 -37.25 -14.06
C LYS A 120 6.56 -37.14 -15.53
N GLY A 121 7.43 -36.18 -15.86
CA GLY A 121 7.98 -35.99 -17.20
C GLY A 121 8.77 -37.21 -17.67
N ASN A 122 9.66 -37.73 -16.82
CA ASN A 122 10.45 -38.93 -17.09
C ASN A 122 9.55 -40.17 -17.26
N SER A 123 8.53 -40.33 -16.40
CA SER A 123 7.56 -41.43 -16.54
C SER A 123 6.73 -41.33 -17.83
N LEU A 124 6.29 -40.13 -18.20
CA LEU A 124 5.52 -39.89 -19.43
C LEU A 124 6.38 -40.18 -20.66
N HIS A 125 7.64 -39.72 -20.66
CA HIS A 125 8.58 -39.96 -21.75
C HIS A 125 8.86 -41.46 -21.92
N ALA A 126 9.05 -42.20 -20.82
CA ALA A 126 9.22 -43.65 -20.87
C ALA A 126 7.98 -44.37 -21.42
N ALA A 127 6.78 -43.96 -21.00
CA ALA A 127 5.52 -44.51 -21.51
C ALA A 127 5.34 -44.22 -23.01
N MET A 128 5.66 -43.00 -23.45
CA MET A 128 5.60 -42.59 -24.85
C MET A 128 6.56 -43.40 -25.72
N LYS A 129 7.81 -43.57 -25.29
CA LYS A 129 8.80 -44.40 -26.00
C LYS A 129 8.36 -45.87 -26.12
N LYS A 130 7.72 -46.41 -25.08
CA LYS A 130 7.15 -47.75 -25.11
C LYS A 130 6.00 -47.85 -26.12
N GLN A 131 5.11 -46.86 -26.16
CA GLN A 131 4.01 -46.82 -27.12
C GLN A 131 4.49 -46.68 -28.56
N GLU A 132 5.53 -45.90 -28.80
CA GLU A 132 6.20 -45.77 -30.11
C GLU A 132 6.72 -47.14 -30.58
N SER A 133 7.48 -47.84 -29.73
CA SER A 133 7.99 -49.19 -30.07
C SER A 133 6.89 -50.21 -30.36
N LEU A 134 5.76 -50.16 -29.64
CA LEU A 134 4.61 -51.03 -29.88
C LEU A 134 3.90 -50.70 -31.19
N THR A 135 3.92 -49.43 -31.60
CA THR A 135 3.33 -48.99 -32.86
C THR A 135 4.18 -49.43 -34.03
N ASP A 136 5.51 -49.32 -33.91
CA ASP A 136 6.46 -49.83 -34.88
C ASP A 136 6.35 -51.35 -35.03
N GLU A 137 6.28 -52.08 -33.93
CA GLU A 137 6.08 -53.53 -33.94
C GLU A 137 4.79 -53.92 -34.67
N LYS A 138 3.66 -53.26 -34.34
CA LYS A 138 2.39 -53.49 -35.04
C LYS A 138 2.47 -53.14 -36.52
N SER A 139 3.17 -52.07 -36.88
CA SER A 139 3.36 -51.66 -38.28
C SER A 139 4.14 -52.73 -39.06
N THR A 140 5.25 -53.24 -38.51
CA THR A 140 6.04 -54.31 -39.14
C THR A 140 5.25 -55.63 -39.26
N LEU A 141 4.44 -55.97 -38.25
CA LEU A 141 3.58 -57.15 -38.27
C LEU A 141 2.49 -57.03 -39.35
N LEU A 142 1.85 -55.87 -39.45
CA LEU A 142 0.87 -55.58 -40.52
C LEU A 142 1.51 -55.65 -41.89
N GLU A 143 2.72 -55.10 -42.06
CA GLU A 143 3.44 -55.15 -43.34
C GLU A 143 3.77 -56.59 -43.74
N SER A 144 4.24 -57.41 -42.78
CA SER A 144 4.50 -58.84 -43.03
C SER A 144 3.23 -59.60 -43.39
N SER A 145 2.11 -59.32 -42.73
CA SER A 145 0.80 -59.94 -43.00
C SER A 145 0.26 -59.54 -44.38
N ILE A 146 0.44 -58.28 -44.78
CA ILE A 146 0.08 -57.80 -46.12
C ILE A 146 0.94 -58.49 -47.20
N LYS A 147 2.25 -58.64 -46.98
CA LYS A 147 3.15 -59.36 -47.90
C LYS A 147 2.75 -60.82 -48.04
N ASP A 148 2.42 -61.50 -46.95
CA ASP A 148 1.94 -62.88 -46.94
C ASP A 148 0.62 -63.01 -47.73
N LEU A 149 -0.37 -62.16 -47.44
CA LEU A 149 -1.65 -62.14 -48.17
C LEU A 149 -1.46 -61.86 -49.67
N LYS A 150 -0.57 -60.92 -50.04
CA LYS A 150 -0.26 -60.62 -51.44
C LYS A 150 0.37 -61.83 -52.15
N SER A 151 1.23 -62.58 -51.45
CA SER A 151 1.85 -63.79 -51.98
C SER A 151 0.82 -64.90 -52.21
N LYS A 152 -0.08 -65.12 -51.24
CA LYS A 152 -1.21 -66.06 -51.35
C LYS A 152 -2.15 -65.69 -52.49
N ASN A 153 -2.48 -64.41 -52.63
CA ASN A 153 -3.35 -63.95 -53.72
C ASN A 153 -2.69 -64.19 -55.09
N ARG A 154 -1.39 -63.90 -55.25
CA ARG A 154 -0.64 -64.21 -56.47
C ARG A 154 -0.66 -65.70 -56.79
N PHE A 155 -0.52 -66.56 -55.78
CA PHE A 155 -0.62 -68.00 -55.95
C PHE A 155 -2.01 -68.44 -56.42
N VAL A 156 -3.08 -67.89 -55.83
CA VAL A 156 -4.45 -68.16 -56.26
C VAL A 156 -4.68 -67.70 -57.71
N TYR A 157 -4.20 -66.52 -58.10
CA TYR A 157 -4.26 -66.06 -59.49
C TYR A 157 -3.52 -67.00 -60.45
N TRP A 158 -2.36 -67.52 -60.05
CA TRP A 158 -1.60 -68.48 -60.84
C TRP A 158 -2.35 -69.82 -60.99
N GLN A 159 -2.94 -70.33 -59.90
CA GLN A 159 -3.78 -71.53 -59.93
C GLN A 159 -5.01 -71.33 -60.84
N LEU A 160 -5.72 -70.21 -60.71
CA LEU A 160 -6.84 -69.88 -61.60
C LEU A 160 -6.41 -69.77 -63.06
N GLY A 161 -5.24 -69.19 -63.34
CA GLY A 161 -4.67 -69.12 -64.68
C GLY A 161 -4.43 -70.50 -65.30
N ILE A 162 -3.93 -71.46 -64.52
CA ILE A 162 -3.75 -72.86 -64.96
C ILE A 162 -5.09 -73.51 -65.29
N VAL A 163 -6.10 -73.34 -64.42
CA VAL A 163 -7.44 -73.90 -64.64
C VAL A 163 -8.06 -73.32 -65.91
N VAL A 164 -8.00 -71.99 -66.08
CA VAL A 164 -8.51 -71.29 -67.27
C VAL A 164 -7.80 -71.78 -68.53
N ALA A 165 -6.47 -71.86 -68.53
CA ALA A 165 -5.70 -72.39 -69.67
C ALA A 165 -6.06 -73.84 -70.00
N SER A 166 -6.27 -74.67 -68.98
CA SER A 166 -6.66 -76.09 -69.14
C SER A 166 -8.03 -76.26 -69.79
N VAL A 167 -8.96 -75.31 -69.58
CA VAL A 167 -10.29 -75.32 -70.21
C VAL A 167 -10.27 -74.67 -71.60
N LEU A 168 -9.50 -73.59 -71.79
CA LEU A 168 -9.38 -72.89 -73.07
C LEU A 168 -8.60 -73.69 -74.12
N PHE A 169 -7.56 -74.44 -73.71
CA PHE A 169 -6.73 -75.19 -74.65
C PHE A 169 -7.51 -76.24 -75.47
N PRO A 170 -8.38 -77.08 -74.87
CA PRO A 170 -9.28 -77.96 -75.62
C PRO A 170 -10.23 -77.21 -76.55
N LEU A 171 -10.81 -76.09 -76.11
CA LEU A 171 -11.75 -75.29 -76.91
C LEU A 171 -11.06 -74.66 -78.13
N LEU A 172 -9.87 -74.10 -77.94
CA LEU A 172 -9.05 -73.56 -79.03
C LEU A 172 -8.66 -74.66 -80.01
N LYS A 173 -8.26 -75.85 -79.51
CA LYS A 173 -7.95 -76.99 -80.37
C LYS A 173 -9.15 -77.42 -81.21
N ILE A 174 -10.33 -77.57 -80.60
CA ILE A 174 -11.57 -77.91 -81.33
C ILE A 174 -11.91 -76.83 -82.37
N GLY A 175 -11.80 -75.55 -82.02
CA GLY A 175 -12.04 -74.45 -82.96
C GLY A 175 -11.05 -74.41 -84.13
N PHE A 176 -9.76 -74.62 -83.86
CA PHE A 176 -8.73 -74.72 -84.90
C PHE A 176 -8.96 -75.93 -85.81
N ASP A 177 -9.26 -77.10 -85.25
CA ASP A 177 -9.56 -78.31 -86.01
C ASP A 177 -10.81 -78.08 -86.90
N HIS A 178 -11.81 -77.32 -86.43
CA HIS A 178 -13.00 -76.97 -87.22
C HIS A 178 -12.71 -75.97 -88.36
N ILE A 179 -11.93 -74.92 -88.11
CA ILE A 179 -11.54 -73.94 -89.15
C ILE A 179 -10.65 -74.58 -90.22
N LEU A 180 -9.69 -75.43 -89.81
CA LEU A 180 -8.84 -76.18 -90.74
C LEU A 180 -9.66 -77.13 -91.61
N ALA A 181 -10.68 -77.79 -91.05
CA ALA A 181 -11.60 -78.61 -91.82
C ALA A 181 -12.44 -77.82 -92.83
N GLN A 182 -12.74 -76.54 -92.58
CA GLN A 182 -13.55 -75.70 -93.45
C GLN A 182 -12.76 -74.99 -94.57
N TYR A 183 -11.45 -74.77 -94.40
CA TYR A 183 -10.57 -74.15 -95.42
C TYR A 183 -9.82 -75.18 -96.30
N MET A 184 -9.85 -76.46 -95.95
CA MET A 184 -9.23 -77.54 -96.70
C MET A 184 -10.27 -78.34 -97.52
N PHE A 185 -11.23 -77.62 -98.11
CA PHE A 185 -12.18 -78.13 -99.10
C PHE A 185 -12.52 -77.06 -100.14
#